data_AF-A0A3C1RR64-F1
#
_entry.id   AF-A0A3C1RR64-F1
#
_cell.length_a   1.000
_cell.length_b   1.000
_cell.length_c   1.000
_cell.angle_alpha   90.00
_cell.angle_beta   90.00
_cell.angle_gamma   90.00
#
_symmetry.space_group_name_H-M   'P 1'
#
loop_
_entity.id
_entity.type
_entity.pdbx_description
1 polymer ?
#
loop_
_entity_poly.entity_id
_entity_poly.type
_entity_poly.pdbx_seq_one_letter_code
_entity_poly.pdbx_strand_id
1 'polypeptide(L)'
;GPFTGEGHKGLYEILTTSWHAQLAINLALMGSLSIIVAHHMYSMPPYPYIATDYPTQLSLFTHHMWIGGFLIVGAGAHASIFMVRDYVPANNVNNLLDRVLRHRDAIISHLNWVCIFLGFHSFGLYVHNDTMRAFGRPQDMFSDTGIQLQPVFAQWVQNIHALAPGGTAPHALASVSPVFGGDIVAVGGKVAMMPIVLGTADFMVHHIHAFTIHVTVLILLKGVLFARSSRLVPDKSELGFRFPCDGPGRGGTCQVSGWDHVFLGLFWMYNSLSIVIFHFSWKMQSDVWGTVGSDGTVSHITSGNFAQSAITINGWLRDFLWAQASQVISSYGSALSAYGLLFLGAHFVWAFSLMFLFSGRGYWQELIESIVWAHNKLKLAPAIQPRALSITQGRAVGVAHYLLGGIATTWAFFLARIISVG
;
A
#
# COMPACT_ATOMS: atom_id res chain seq x y z
N GLY A 1 10.42 -29.48 16.54
CA GLY A 1 10.22 -29.34 18.00
C GLY A 1 8.85 -29.89 18.38
N PRO A 2 8.46 -29.93 19.66
CA PRO A 2 7.27 -30.65 20.11
C PRO A 2 5.96 -30.17 19.44
N PHE A 3 5.87 -28.90 19.07
CA PHE A 3 4.68 -28.32 18.41
C PHE A 3 4.69 -28.43 16.87
N THR A 4 5.87 -28.60 16.27
CA THR A 4 6.11 -28.40 14.82
C THR A 4 6.35 -29.68 14.04
N GLY A 5 6.10 -30.84 14.65
CA GLY A 5 6.29 -32.15 14.02
C GLY A 5 7.72 -32.32 13.49
N GLU A 6 7.84 -32.67 12.20
CA GLU A 6 9.10 -32.90 11.50
C GLU A 6 9.90 -31.61 11.22
N GLY A 7 9.40 -30.44 11.65
CA GLY A 7 10.11 -29.17 11.53
C GLY A 7 10.38 -28.79 10.07
N HIS A 8 11.65 -28.49 9.76
CA HIS A 8 12.09 -27.96 8.47
C HIS A 8 12.37 -29.03 7.40
N LYS A 9 12.10 -30.32 7.69
CA LYS A 9 12.28 -31.42 6.73
C LYS A 9 11.52 -31.14 5.42
N GLY A 10 12.15 -31.33 4.27
CA GLY A 10 11.55 -31.04 2.95
C GLY A 10 11.75 -29.61 2.45
N LEU A 11 12.14 -28.66 3.30
CA LEU A 11 12.34 -27.27 2.88
C LEU A 11 13.60 -27.08 2.04
N TYR A 12 14.68 -27.81 2.34
CA TYR A 12 15.90 -27.75 1.54
C TYR A 12 15.63 -28.21 0.10
N GLU A 13 14.89 -29.31 -0.05
CA GLU A 13 14.47 -29.85 -1.34
C GLU A 13 13.58 -28.85 -2.09
N ILE A 14 12.54 -28.30 -1.43
CA ILE A 14 11.69 -27.25 -2.03
C ILE A 14 12.54 -26.09 -2.57
N LEU A 15 13.47 -25.59 -1.76
CA LEU A 15 14.28 -24.41 -2.10
C LEU A 15 15.39 -24.69 -3.12
N THR A 16 15.73 -25.95 -3.36
CA THR A 16 16.71 -26.35 -4.37
C THR A 16 16.08 -26.80 -5.68
N THR A 17 14.80 -27.21 -5.66
CA THR A 17 14.09 -27.70 -6.86
C THR A 17 13.05 -26.73 -7.42
N SER A 18 12.47 -25.84 -6.61
CA SER A 18 11.47 -24.87 -7.09
C SER A 18 12.03 -23.46 -7.18
N TRP A 19 12.12 -22.96 -8.42
CA TRP A 19 12.40 -21.55 -8.70
C TRP A 19 11.31 -20.62 -8.17
N HIS A 20 10.04 -21.05 -8.16
CA HIS A 20 8.94 -20.23 -7.66
C HIS A 20 8.98 -20.09 -6.13
N ALA A 21 9.41 -21.13 -5.39
CA ALA A 21 9.63 -21.02 -3.96
C ALA A 21 10.73 -20.01 -3.62
N GLN A 22 11.87 -20.09 -4.32
CA GLN A 22 12.97 -19.13 -4.18
C GLN A 22 12.54 -17.71 -4.52
N LEU A 23 11.90 -17.52 -5.68
CA LEU A 23 11.45 -16.22 -6.12
C LEU A 23 10.43 -15.61 -5.16
N ALA A 24 9.53 -16.40 -4.58
CA ALA A 24 8.58 -15.92 -3.58
C ALA A 24 9.29 -15.35 -2.34
N ILE A 25 10.28 -16.06 -1.80
CA ILE A 25 11.05 -15.60 -0.63
C ILE A 25 11.86 -14.35 -0.98
N ASN A 26 12.56 -14.37 -2.11
CA ASN A 26 13.41 -13.26 -2.52
C ASN A 26 12.59 -11.98 -2.76
N LEU A 27 11.41 -12.09 -3.38
CA LEU A 27 10.50 -10.95 -3.57
C LEU A 27 9.95 -10.43 -2.23
N ALA A 28 9.63 -11.31 -1.27
CA ALA A 28 9.16 -10.90 0.04
C ALA A 28 10.23 -10.10 0.79
N LEU A 29 11.47 -10.59 0.77
CA LEU A 29 12.62 -9.93 1.41
C LEU A 29 12.99 -8.63 0.70
N MET A 30 13.11 -8.64 -0.63
CA MET A 30 13.48 -7.46 -1.41
C MET A 30 12.41 -6.36 -1.34
N GLY A 31 11.13 -6.75 -1.37
CA GLY A 31 10.04 -5.79 -1.23
C GLY A 31 10.01 -5.14 0.15
N SER A 32 10.18 -5.96 1.20
CA SER A 32 10.29 -5.46 2.58
C SER A 32 11.51 -4.55 2.75
N LEU A 33 12.66 -4.95 2.18
CA LEU A 33 13.88 -4.14 2.21
C LEU A 33 13.69 -2.80 1.50
N SER A 34 13.01 -2.76 0.35
CA SER A 34 12.73 -1.51 -0.36
C SER A 34 11.90 -0.54 0.52
N ILE A 35 10.89 -1.03 1.23
CA ILE A 35 10.12 -0.24 2.20
C ILE A 35 11.00 0.25 3.36
N ILE A 36 11.85 -0.63 3.91
CA ILE A 36 12.80 -0.25 4.98
C ILE A 36 13.76 0.84 4.50
N VAL A 37 14.28 0.72 3.27
CA VAL A 37 15.13 1.74 2.65
C VAL A 37 14.39 3.08 2.57
N ALA A 38 13.11 3.10 2.18
CA ALA A 38 12.31 4.33 2.19
C ALA A 38 12.31 4.98 3.59
N HIS A 39 11.99 4.20 4.63
CA HIS A 39 11.93 4.68 6.01
C HIS A 39 13.29 5.15 6.55
N HIS A 40 14.37 4.45 6.22
CA HIS A 40 15.72 4.79 6.67
C HIS A 40 16.25 6.02 5.94
N MET A 41 16.07 6.13 4.63
CA MET A 41 16.63 7.23 3.84
C MET A 41 16.05 8.59 4.20
N TYR A 42 14.75 8.69 4.53
CA TYR A 42 14.17 9.98 4.88
C TYR A 42 14.60 10.44 6.28
N SER A 43 14.70 9.52 7.23
CA SER A 43 15.01 9.82 8.64
C SER A 43 16.51 9.90 8.91
N MET A 44 17.34 9.27 8.07
CA MET A 44 18.80 9.34 8.10
C MET A 44 19.32 9.70 6.70
N PRO A 45 19.13 10.96 6.23
CA PRO A 45 19.50 11.38 4.88
C PRO A 45 20.98 11.08 4.57
N PRO A 46 21.28 10.12 3.68
CA PRO A 46 22.65 9.61 3.54
C PRO A 46 23.51 10.44 2.58
N TYR A 47 22.92 11.39 1.86
CA TYR A 47 23.61 12.19 0.84
C TYR A 47 23.68 13.67 1.22
N PRO A 48 24.75 14.39 0.86
CA PRO A 48 24.84 15.83 1.11
C PRO A 48 23.69 16.59 0.46
N TYR A 49 23.12 17.56 1.18
CA TYR A 49 22.03 18.45 0.74
C TYR A 49 20.69 17.79 0.39
N ILE A 50 20.59 16.46 0.43
CA ILE A 50 19.36 15.75 0.07
C ILE A 50 18.24 15.98 1.09
N ALA A 51 18.56 16.31 2.35
CA ALA A 51 17.59 16.51 3.41
C ALA A 51 16.73 17.77 3.19
N THR A 52 17.32 18.82 2.61
CA THR A 52 16.66 20.09 2.28
C THR A 52 16.12 20.16 0.86
N ASP A 53 16.35 19.11 0.06
CA ASP A 53 15.69 18.88 -1.22
C ASP A 53 14.43 18.04 -0.99
N TYR A 54 13.37 18.71 -0.52
CA TYR A 54 12.11 18.06 -0.19
C TYR A 54 11.47 17.33 -1.39
N PRO A 55 11.54 17.85 -2.64
CA PRO A 55 11.11 17.09 -3.81
C PRO A 55 11.80 15.73 -3.93
N THR A 56 13.12 15.67 -3.75
CA THR A 56 13.86 14.42 -3.81
C THR A 56 13.49 13.48 -2.66
N GLN A 57 13.35 13.99 -1.42
CA GLN A 57 12.91 13.18 -0.27
C GLN A 57 11.55 12.53 -0.48
N LEU A 58 10.54 13.33 -0.86
CA LEU A 58 9.19 12.84 -1.10
C LEU A 58 9.16 11.81 -2.24
N SER A 59 9.94 12.06 -3.30
CA SER A 59 10.03 11.17 -4.45
C SER A 59 10.66 9.83 -4.08
N LEU A 60 11.81 9.84 -3.40
CA LEU A 60 12.52 8.61 -3.05
C LEU A 60 11.74 7.75 -2.06
N PHE A 61 11.11 8.37 -1.06
CA PHE A 61 10.25 7.65 -0.12
C PHE A 61 9.10 6.99 -0.88
N THR A 62 8.32 7.77 -1.64
CA THR A 62 7.16 7.29 -2.39
C THR A 62 7.54 6.20 -3.40
N HIS A 63 8.66 6.37 -4.11
CA HIS A 63 9.15 5.42 -5.09
C HIS A 63 9.46 4.07 -4.47
N HIS A 64 10.29 4.03 -3.43
CA HIS A 64 10.68 2.78 -2.78
C HIS A 64 9.50 2.10 -2.07
N MET A 65 8.55 2.88 -1.52
CA MET A 65 7.31 2.31 -0.98
C MET A 65 6.54 1.54 -2.06
N TRP A 66 6.31 2.14 -3.23
CA TRP A 66 5.60 1.48 -4.34
C TRP A 66 6.34 0.24 -4.84
N ILE A 67 7.64 0.34 -5.11
CA ILE A 67 8.46 -0.81 -5.53
C ILE A 67 8.33 -1.94 -4.51
N GLY A 68 8.46 -1.64 -3.22
CA GLY A 68 8.34 -2.63 -2.17
C GLY A 68 6.99 -3.34 -2.13
N GLY A 69 5.88 -2.61 -2.24
CA GLY A 69 4.54 -3.20 -2.29
C GLY A 69 4.31 -4.11 -3.49
N PHE A 70 4.76 -3.71 -4.69
CA PHE A 70 4.65 -4.55 -5.89
C PHE A 70 5.43 -5.86 -5.74
N LEU A 71 6.65 -5.80 -5.19
CA LEU A 71 7.46 -7.00 -4.95
C LEU A 71 6.81 -7.91 -3.90
N ILE A 72 6.27 -7.36 -2.80
CA ILE A 72 5.55 -8.15 -1.78
C ILE A 72 4.31 -8.85 -2.36
N VAL A 73 3.52 -8.17 -3.19
CA VAL A 73 2.38 -8.81 -3.88
C VAL A 73 2.87 -9.91 -4.83
N GLY A 74 3.98 -9.66 -5.54
CA GLY A 74 4.67 -10.66 -6.36
C GLY A 74 5.11 -11.89 -5.57
N ALA A 75 5.53 -11.72 -4.31
CA ALA A 75 5.85 -12.84 -3.42
C ALA A 75 4.63 -13.73 -3.16
N GLY A 76 3.49 -13.13 -2.84
CA GLY A 76 2.21 -13.85 -2.69
C GLY A 76 1.79 -14.58 -3.97
N ALA A 77 2.02 -13.96 -5.14
CA ALA A 77 1.77 -14.59 -6.43
C ALA A 77 2.63 -15.83 -6.65
N HIS A 78 3.95 -15.71 -6.49
CA HIS A 78 4.88 -16.82 -6.70
C HIS A 78 4.75 -17.92 -5.65
N ALA A 79 4.39 -17.59 -4.41
CA ALA A 79 4.04 -18.59 -3.40
C ALA A 79 2.80 -19.40 -3.83
N SER A 80 1.77 -18.75 -4.39
CA SER A 80 0.58 -19.45 -4.90
C SER A 80 0.90 -20.28 -6.15
N ILE A 81 1.75 -19.79 -7.05
CA ILE A 81 2.24 -20.55 -8.21
C ILE A 81 3.01 -21.81 -7.74
N PHE A 82 3.91 -21.67 -6.77
CA PHE A 82 4.61 -22.80 -6.14
C PHE A 82 3.61 -23.83 -5.59
N MET A 83 2.60 -23.37 -4.84
CA MET A 83 1.59 -24.27 -4.28
C MET A 83 0.82 -25.07 -5.34
N VAL A 84 0.56 -24.49 -6.51
CA VAL A 84 -0.14 -25.17 -7.59
C VAL A 84 0.77 -26.13 -8.35
N ARG A 85 1.96 -25.68 -8.75
CA ARG A 85 2.82 -26.39 -9.71
C ARG A 85 3.85 -27.31 -9.09
N ASP A 86 4.52 -26.86 -8.03
CA ASP A 86 5.76 -27.46 -7.57
C ASP A 86 5.62 -28.14 -6.19
N TYR A 87 4.55 -27.83 -5.45
CA TYR A 87 4.29 -28.47 -4.16
C TYR A 87 3.88 -29.94 -4.32
N VAL A 88 4.70 -30.82 -3.74
CA VAL A 88 4.46 -32.27 -3.70
C VAL A 88 4.11 -32.69 -2.26
N PRO A 89 2.87 -33.17 -1.99
CA PRO A 89 2.46 -33.59 -0.65
C PRO A 89 3.32 -34.71 -0.04
N ALA A 90 3.75 -35.67 -0.87
CA ALA A 90 4.57 -36.81 -0.42
C ALA A 90 5.90 -36.39 0.23
N ASN A 91 6.47 -35.27 -0.21
CA ASN A 91 7.72 -34.74 0.32
C ASN A 91 7.51 -33.86 1.57
N ASN A 92 6.26 -33.54 1.90
CA ASN A 92 5.88 -32.61 2.95
C ASN A 92 4.91 -33.27 3.92
N VAL A 93 5.31 -34.36 4.58
CA VAL A 93 4.46 -35.05 5.55
C VAL A 93 4.79 -34.57 6.96
N ASN A 94 3.82 -33.96 7.64
CA ASN A 94 3.91 -33.49 9.03
C ASN A 94 5.07 -32.52 9.32
N ASN A 95 5.63 -31.89 8.28
CA ASN A 95 6.56 -30.77 8.41
C ASN A 95 5.80 -29.46 8.62
N LEU A 96 6.53 -28.34 8.72
CA LEU A 96 5.92 -27.02 8.93
C LEU A 96 4.89 -26.65 7.86
N LEU A 97 5.20 -26.86 6.58
CA LEU A 97 4.33 -26.46 5.47
C LEU A 97 3.01 -27.23 5.46
N ASP A 98 3.06 -28.55 5.62
CA ASP A 98 1.85 -29.37 5.72
C ASP A 98 1.01 -29.04 6.95
N ARG A 99 1.65 -28.83 8.10
CA ARG A 99 0.93 -28.43 9.31
C ARG A 99 0.15 -27.15 9.07
N VAL A 100 0.77 -26.10 8.52
CA VAL A 100 0.10 -24.83 8.17
C VAL A 100 -1.12 -25.06 7.28
N LEU A 101 -1.00 -25.90 6.24
CA LEU A 101 -2.13 -26.20 5.35
C LEU A 101 -3.28 -26.91 6.06
N ARG A 102 -3.00 -27.80 7.02
CA ARG A 102 -4.03 -28.53 7.78
C ARG A 102 -4.87 -27.66 8.71
N HIS A 103 -4.37 -26.52 9.16
CA HIS A 103 -5.12 -25.57 9.99
C HIS A 103 -5.33 -24.20 9.31
N ARG A 104 -5.29 -24.17 7.98
CA ARG A 104 -5.50 -22.94 7.18
C ARG A 104 -6.80 -22.21 7.47
N ASP A 105 -7.88 -22.94 7.80
CA ASP A 105 -9.16 -22.34 8.16
C ASP A 105 -9.06 -21.55 9.48
N ALA A 106 -8.29 -22.05 10.46
CA ALA A 106 -8.02 -21.33 11.70
C ALA A 106 -7.20 -20.07 11.44
N ILE A 107 -6.12 -20.16 10.66
CA ILE A 107 -5.28 -19.00 10.30
C ILE A 107 -6.12 -17.89 9.64
N ILE A 108 -6.89 -18.25 8.60
CA ILE A 108 -7.65 -17.26 7.83
C ILE A 108 -8.84 -16.70 8.63
N SER A 109 -9.51 -17.50 9.46
CA SER A 109 -10.60 -16.99 10.30
C SER A 109 -10.11 -16.02 11.38
N HIS A 110 -8.99 -16.30 12.03
CA HIS A 110 -8.39 -15.38 13.01
C HIS A 110 -7.91 -14.09 12.34
N LEU A 111 -7.24 -14.20 11.19
CA LEU A 111 -6.78 -13.02 10.45
C LEU A 111 -7.97 -12.19 9.92
N ASN A 112 -9.06 -12.83 9.52
CA ASN A 112 -10.31 -12.15 9.17
C ASN A 112 -10.88 -11.37 10.37
N TRP A 113 -10.95 -11.99 11.55
CA TRP A 113 -11.38 -11.31 12.77
C TRP A 113 -10.48 -10.11 13.09
N VAL A 114 -9.15 -10.26 13.03
CA VAL A 114 -8.20 -9.16 13.25
C VAL A 114 -8.44 -8.02 12.25
N CYS A 115 -8.68 -8.32 10.97
CA CYS A 115 -8.96 -7.29 9.97
C CYS A 115 -10.24 -6.51 10.29
N ILE A 116 -11.31 -7.21 10.70
CA ILE A 116 -12.57 -6.58 11.10
C ILE A 116 -12.36 -5.71 12.34
N PHE A 117 -11.67 -6.25 13.36
CA PHE A 117 -11.34 -5.53 14.59
C PHE A 117 -10.55 -4.26 14.29
N LEU A 118 -9.46 -4.37 13.51
CA LEU A 118 -8.63 -3.22 13.13
C LEU A 118 -9.44 -2.21 12.33
N GLY A 119 -10.28 -2.63 11.38
CA GLY A 119 -11.14 -1.72 10.61
C GLY A 119 -12.06 -0.88 11.49
N PHE A 120 -12.77 -1.52 12.43
CA PHE A 120 -13.65 -0.81 13.37
C PHE A 120 -12.90 0.08 14.35
N HIS A 121 -11.76 -0.35 14.87
CA HIS A 121 -11.00 0.38 15.90
C HIS A 121 -9.91 1.31 15.33
N SER A 122 -9.89 1.52 14.01
CA SER A 122 -9.05 2.54 13.36
C SER A 122 -9.91 3.48 12.52
N PHE A 123 -10.45 3.02 11.40
CA PHE A 123 -11.31 3.83 10.53
C PHE A 123 -12.60 4.27 11.22
N GLY A 124 -13.15 3.43 12.10
CA GLY A 124 -14.30 3.81 12.93
C GLY A 124 -14.04 5.05 13.79
N LEU A 125 -12.80 5.26 14.26
CA LEU A 125 -12.42 6.44 15.04
C LEU A 125 -12.47 7.72 14.20
N TYR A 126 -12.10 7.64 12.92
CA TYR A 126 -12.17 8.77 12.00
C TYR A 126 -13.61 9.23 11.75
N VAL A 127 -14.52 8.29 11.44
CA VAL A 127 -15.93 8.63 11.20
C VAL A 127 -16.67 9.05 12.49
N HIS A 128 -16.27 8.50 13.65
CA HIS A 128 -16.69 9.01 14.95
C HIS A 128 -16.28 10.48 15.10
N ASN A 129 -15.02 10.80 14.82
CA ASN A 129 -14.51 12.16 14.89
C ASN A 129 -15.18 13.12 13.91
N ASP A 130 -15.44 12.70 12.65
CA ASP A 130 -16.21 13.50 11.69
C ASP A 130 -17.60 13.83 12.25
N THR A 131 -18.27 12.84 12.84
CA THR A 131 -19.61 12.99 13.42
C THR A 131 -19.59 13.92 14.63
N MET A 132 -18.68 13.71 15.58
CA MET A 132 -18.57 14.56 16.78
C MET A 132 -18.19 16.00 16.42
N ARG A 133 -17.29 16.19 15.45
CA ARG A 133 -16.93 17.52 14.93
C ARG A 133 -18.13 18.21 14.29
N ALA A 134 -18.90 17.49 13.47
CA ALA A 134 -20.10 18.04 12.83
C ALA A 134 -21.20 18.41 13.85
N PHE A 135 -21.28 17.68 14.96
CA PHE A 135 -22.18 18.02 16.07
C PHE A 135 -21.68 19.17 16.96
N GLY A 136 -20.53 19.77 16.67
CA GLY A 136 -19.95 20.81 17.53
C GLY A 136 -19.52 20.29 18.89
N ARG A 137 -19.13 19.00 18.97
CA ARG A 137 -18.69 18.31 20.20
C ARG A 137 -17.20 17.95 20.15
N PRO A 138 -16.28 18.93 20.06
CA PRO A 138 -14.85 18.65 19.95
C PRO A 138 -14.27 17.93 21.17
N GLN A 139 -14.87 18.09 22.36
CA GLN A 139 -14.45 17.40 23.58
C GLN A 139 -14.65 15.88 23.53
N ASP A 140 -15.56 15.39 22.68
CA ASP A 140 -15.89 13.97 22.54
C ASP A 140 -15.11 13.30 21.38
N MET A 141 -14.19 14.05 20.76
CA MET A 141 -13.33 13.54 19.69
C MET A 141 -12.12 12.80 20.27
N PHE A 142 -11.64 11.80 19.54
CA PHE A 142 -10.30 11.27 19.71
C PHE A 142 -9.27 12.24 19.14
N SER A 143 -8.62 13.01 20.01
CA SER A 143 -7.65 14.04 19.65
C SER A 143 -6.73 14.35 20.84
N ASP A 144 -5.67 15.12 20.61
CA ASP A 144 -4.78 15.56 21.70
C ASP A 144 -5.47 16.51 22.69
N THR A 145 -6.59 17.13 22.31
CA THR A 145 -7.37 18.09 23.13
C THR A 145 -8.69 17.54 23.65
N GLY A 146 -9.08 16.33 23.23
CA GLY A 146 -10.28 15.62 23.67
C GLY A 146 -9.91 14.31 24.36
N ILE A 147 -10.43 13.19 23.85
CA ILE A 147 -10.10 11.84 24.31
C ILE A 147 -8.78 11.41 23.68
N GLN A 148 -7.70 11.42 24.45
CA GLN A 148 -6.37 11.14 23.91
C GLN A 148 -6.14 9.65 23.67
N LEU A 149 -5.49 9.31 22.55
CA LEU A 149 -4.96 7.98 22.28
C LEU A 149 -3.47 8.12 21.98
N GLN A 150 -2.66 8.26 23.03
CA GLN A 150 -1.23 8.50 22.87
C GLN A 150 -0.48 7.23 22.42
N PRO A 151 0.44 7.32 21.45
CA PRO A 151 1.29 6.20 21.05
C PRO A 151 2.45 6.01 22.04
N VAL A 152 2.12 5.69 23.30
CA VAL A 152 3.07 5.65 24.42
C VAL A 152 4.28 4.74 24.20
N PHE A 153 4.09 3.61 23.51
CA PHE A 153 5.19 2.70 23.20
C PHE A 153 6.16 3.29 22.18
N ALA A 154 5.66 4.03 21.19
CA ALA A 154 6.51 4.70 20.21
C ALA A 154 7.28 5.87 20.84
N GLN A 155 6.60 6.67 21.68
CA GLN A 155 7.24 7.75 22.45
C GLN A 155 8.32 7.20 23.40
N TRP A 156 8.07 6.05 24.04
CA TRP A 156 9.06 5.37 24.87
C TRP A 156 10.29 4.93 24.06
N VAL A 157 10.10 4.35 22.87
CA VAL A 157 11.22 4.00 21.97
C VAL A 157 11.97 5.25 21.48
N GLN A 158 11.28 6.34 21.16
CA GLN A 158 11.91 7.62 20.82
C GLN A 158 12.83 8.10 21.95
N ASN A 159 12.35 8.07 23.19
CA ASN A 159 13.15 8.45 24.36
C ASN A 159 14.39 7.56 24.55
N ILE A 160 14.27 6.24 24.35
CA ILE A 160 15.43 5.33 24.42
C ILE A 160 16.49 5.71 23.38
N HIS A 161 16.09 5.99 22.14
CA HIS A 161 17.03 6.35 21.08
C HIS A 161 17.64 7.74 21.27
N ALA A 162 16.85 8.72 21.73
CA ALA A 162 17.34 10.06 22.03
C ALA A 162 18.38 10.07 23.16
N LEU A 163 18.21 9.21 24.17
CA LEU A 163 19.11 9.07 25.33
C LEU A 163 20.22 8.03 25.13
N ALA A 164 20.29 7.36 23.98
CA ALA A 164 21.31 6.36 23.71
C ALA A 164 22.75 6.91 23.74
N PRO A 165 23.07 8.10 23.16
CA PRO A 165 24.42 8.65 23.17
C PRO A 165 24.94 8.87 24.59
N GLY A 166 26.12 8.33 24.90
CA GLY A 166 26.72 8.38 26.25
C GLY A 166 26.10 7.41 27.27
N GLY A 167 24.92 6.83 26.99
CA GLY A 167 24.25 5.82 27.80
C GLY A 167 24.44 4.42 27.25
N THR A 168 23.41 3.89 26.56
CA THR A 168 23.45 2.56 25.93
C THR A 168 24.36 2.49 24.71
N ALA A 169 24.76 3.64 24.16
CA ALA A 169 25.79 3.79 23.13
C ALA A 169 26.89 4.77 23.61
N PRO A 170 27.82 4.33 24.49
CA PRO A 170 28.81 5.20 25.14
C PRO A 170 29.72 5.97 24.18
N HIS A 171 29.97 5.40 23.00
CA HIS A 171 30.86 5.97 21.98
C HIS A 171 30.12 6.75 20.89
N ALA A 172 28.79 6.79 20.91
CA ALA A 172 28.00 7.61 19.99
C ALA A 172 27.95 9.06 20.50
N LEU A 173 28.20 10.01 19.61
CA LEU A 173 28.22 11.45 19.93
C LEU A 173 26.85 12.12 19.78
N ALA A 174 25.94 11.51 19.01
CA ALA A 174 24.60 12.00 18.74
C ALA A 174 23.64 10.83 18.55
N SER A 175 22.33 11.11 18.64
CA SER A 175 21.29 10.13 18.34
C SER A 175 21.46 9.61 16.91
N VAL A 176 21.04 8.36 16.66
CA VAL A 176 21.06 7.74 15.33
C VAL A 176 20.30 8.57 14.29
N SER A 177 19.28 9.32 14.72
CA SER A 177 18.58 10.28 13.88
C SER A 177 17.94 11.38 14.74
N PRO A 178 17.91 12.64 14.26
CA PRO A 178 17.20 13.73 14.93
C PRO A 178 15.69 13.49 15.07
N VAL A 179 15.09 12.57 14.30
CA VAL A 179 13.64 12.27 14.38
C VAL A 179 13.23 11.71 15.75
N PHE A 180 14.15 11.06 16.46
CA PHE A 180 13.89 10.45 17.77
C PHE A 180 13.96 11.47 18.91
N GLY A 181 14.55 12.65 18.69
CA GLY A 181 14.78 13.69 19.70
C GLY A 181 16.08 14.45 19.45
N GLY A 182 16.20 15.62 20.07
CA GLY A 182 17.36 16.52 19.95
C GLY A 182 17.03 17.85 19.27
N ASP A 183 18.07 18.54 18.80
CA ASP A 183 17.96 19.87 18.21
C ASP A 183 17.53 19.81 16.73
N ILE A 184 16.95 20.92 16.26
CA ILE A 184 16.63 21.12 14.85
C ILE A 184 17.93 21.30 14.06
N VAL A 185 18.09 20.53 12.99
CA VAL A 185 19.20 20.67 12.05
C VAL A 185 18.71 21.48 10.85
N ALA A 186 19.32 22.64 10.61
CA ALA A 186 18.97 23.53 9.52
C ALA A 186 20.14 23.69 8.52
N VAL A 187 19.83 23.72 7.22
CA VAL A 187 20.79 23.99 6.14
C VAL A 187 20.15 24.96 5.15
N GLY A 188 20.84 26.06 4.83
CA GLY A 188 20.35 27.04 3.86
C GLY A 188 19.00 27.68 4.22
N GLY A 189 18.71 27.86 5.51
CA GLY A 189 17.43 28.41 5.99
C GLY A 189 16.24 27.43 5.92
N LYS A 190 16.47 26.16 5.60
CA LYS A 190 15.48 25.08 5.59
C LYS A 190 15.76 24.05 6.68
N VAL A 191 14.71 23.42 7.20
CA VAL A 191 14.85 22.30 8.15
C VAL A 191 15.34 21.07 7.39
N ALA A 192 16.56 20.62 7.68
CA ALA A 192 17.07 19.35 7.17
C ALA A 192 16.41 18.18 7.92
N MET A 193 16.36 18.24 9.25
CA MET A 193 15.63 17.29 10.08
C MET A 193 15.35 17.88 11.47
N MET A 194 14.28 17.41 12.12
CA MET A 194 13.94 17.75 13.49
C MET A 194 13.17 16.60 14.17
N PRO A 195 12.98 16.63 15.50
CA PRO A 195 12.18 15.62 16.18
C PRO A 195 10.76 15.52 15.62
N ILE A 196 10.33 14.28 15.33
CA ILE A 196 8.97 14.02 14.83
C ILE A 196 8.12 13.62 16.03
N VAL A 197 7.36 14.58 16.56
CA VAL A 197 6.45 14.34 17.68
C VAL A 197 5.29 13.45 17.24
N LEU A 198 4.97 12.43 18.05
CA LEU A 198 3.88 11.49 17.80
C LEU A 198 2.74 11.72 18.78
N GLY A 199 1.55 12.08 18.27
CA GLY A 199 0.34 12.31 19.06
C GLY A 199 -0.81 11.36 18.68
N THR A 200 -2.04 11.76 19.02
CA THR A 200 -3.25 10.97 18.75
C THR A 200 -3.49 10.78 17.24
N ALA A 201 -3.19 11.79 16.41
CA ALA A 201 -3.29 11.67 14.96
C ALA A 201 -2.35 10.59 14.40
N ASP A 202 -1.13 10.52 14.91
CA ASP A 202 -0.15 9.50 14.54
C ASP A 202 -0.61 8.12 15.00
N PHE A 203 -1.16 7.97 16.21
CA PHE A 203 -1.74 6.72 16.68
C PHE A 203 -2.83 6.20 15.72
N MET A 204 -3.76 7.08 15.32
CA MET A 204 -4.87 6.71 14.44
C MET A 204 -4.37 6.22 13.08
N VAL A 205 -3.48 6.97 12.42
CA VAL A 205 -3.01 6.61 11.08
C VAL A 205 -2.14 5.35 11.08
N HIS A 206 -1.35 5.11 12.13
CA HIS A 206 -0.58 3.87 12.26
C HIS A 206 -1.48 2.62 12.37
N HIS A 207 -2.64 2.73 13.02
CA HIS A 207 -3.62 1.64 13.06
C HIS A 207 -4.34 1.45 11.71
N ILE A 208 -4.49 2.51 10.90
CA ILE A 208 -4.92 2.37 9.49
C ILE A 208 -3.87 1.63 8.66
N HIS A 209 -2.57 1.91 8.85
CA HIS A 209 -1.51 1.15 8.19
C HIS A 209 -1.56 -0.32 8.59
N ALA A 210 -1.68 -0.61 9.90
CA ALA A 210 -1.83 -1.98 10.38
C ALA A 210 -3.04 -2.66 9.73
N PHE A 211 -4.22 -2.02 9.75
CA PHE A 211 -5.43 -2.53 9.12
C PHE A 211 -5.22 -2.89 7.65
N THR A 212 -4.75 -1.94 6.84
CA THR A 212 -4.59 -2.10 5.39
C THR A 212 -3.53 -3.15 5.02
N ILE A 213 -2.43 -3.23 5.78
CA ILE A 213 -1.42 -4.30 5.63
C ILE A 213 -2.04 -5.66 5.97
N HIS A 214 -2.76 -5.80 7.08
CA HIS A 214 -3.36 -7.07 7.50
C HIS A 214 -4.40 -7.57 6.48
N VAL A 215 -5.19 -6.68 5.88
CA VAL A 215 -6.12 -7.08 4.81
C VAL A 215 -5.38 -7.51 3.55
N THR A 216 -4.31 -6.83 3.17
CA THR A 216 -3.45 -7.25 2.04
C THR A 216 -2.89 -8.64 2.29
N VAL A 217 -2.37 -8.90 3.49
CA VAL A 217 -1.89 -10.22 3.91
C VAL A 217 -3.01 -11.25 3.91
N LEU A 218 -4.20 -10.92 4.41
CA LEU A 218 -5.36 -11.82 4.41
C LEU A 218 -5.67 -12.32 3.00
N ILE A 219 -5.71 -11.41 2.03
CA ILE A 219 -6.05 -11.75 0.64
C ILE A 219 -4.95 -12.63 0.03
N LEU A 220 -3.69 -12.24 0.15
CA LEU A 220 -2.57 -12.97 -0.45
C LEU A 220 -2.38 -14.34 0.21
N LEU A 221 -2.38 -14.40 1.55
CA LEU A 221 -2.21 -15.63 2.31
C LEU A 221 -3.37 -16.61 2.05
N LYS A 222 -4.62 -16.11 1.97
CA LYS A 222 -5.76 -16.94 1.56
C LYS A 222 -5.56 -17.48 0.14
N GLY A 223 -5.06 -16.66 -0.78
CA GLY A 223 -4.71 -17.09 -2.14
C GLY A 223 -3.69 -18.21 -2.20
N VAL A 224 -2.67 -18.18 -1.33
CA VAL A 224 -1.64 -19.23 -1.22
C VAL A 224 -2.22 -20.50 -0.57
N LEU A 225 -2.84 -20.39 0.60
CA LEU A 225 -3.30 -21.54 1.39
C LEU A 225 -4.47 -22.31 0.74
N PHE A 226 -5.27 -21.64 -0.08
CA PHE A 226 -6.43 -22.21 -0.78
C PHE A 226 -6.21 -22.35 -2.30
N ALA A 227 -4.95 -22.27 -2.75
CA ALA A 227 -4.60 -22.42 -4.17
C ALA A 227 -4.91 -23.83 -4.70
N ARG A 228 -4.58 -24.87 -3.92
CA ARG A 228 -4.74 -26.27 -4.33
C ARG A 228 -6.16 -26.81 -4.18
N SER A 229 -6.86 -26.38 -3.14
CA SER A 229 -8.20 -26.85 -2.83
C SER A 229 -8.91 -25.91 -1.87
N SER A 230 -10.24 -25.95 -1.88
CA SER A 230 -11.10 -25.39 -0.84
C SER A 230 -12.29 -26.33 -0.60
N ARG A 231 -13.12 -26.04 0.41
CA ARG A 231 -14.39 -26.76 0.61
C ARG A 231 -15.34 -26.62 -0.58
N LEU A 232 -15.23 -25.53 -1.36
CA LEU A 232 -16.09 -25.23 -2.50
C LEU A 232 -15.60 -25.86 -3.80
N VAL A 233 -14.29 -25.83 -4.05
CA VAL A 233 -13.63 -26.41 -5.24
C VAL A 233 -12.51 -27.33 -4.75
N PRO A 234 -12.77 -28.64 -4.58
CA PRO A 234 -11.81 -29.59 -4.01
C PRO A 234 -10.59 -29.83 -4.89
N ASP A 235 -10.76 -29.82 -6.20
CA ASP A 235 -9.79 -30.13 -7.26
C ASP A 235 -9.19 -28.87 -7.91
N LYS A 236 -9.12 -27.77 -7.15
CA LYS A 236 -8.69 -26.46 -7.69
C LYS A 236 -7.28 -26.48 -8.30
N SER A 237 -6.38 -27.34 -7.82
CA SER A 237 -5.04 -27.50 -8.40
C SER A 237 -5.08 -27.88 -9.88
N GLU A 238 -6.07 -28.67 -10.29
CA GLU A 238 -6.21 -29.16 -11.67
C GLU A 238 -6.65 -28.05 -12.64
N LEU A 239 -7.37 -27.05 -12.13
CA LEU A 239 -7.73 -25.84 -12.88
C LEU A 239 -6.53 -24.89 -13.07
N GLY A 240 -5.45 -25.11 -12.33
CA GLY A 240 -4.21 -24.35 -12.40
C GLY A 240 -4.24 -23.04 -11.60
N PHE A 241 -3.19 -22.24 -11.75
CA PHE A 241 -3.04 -20.99 -10.98
C PHE A 241 -3.94 -19.86 -11.51
N ARG A 242 -4.13 -19.81 -12.83
CA ARG A 242 -4.78 -18.69 -13.54
C ARG A 242 -5.95 -19.19 -14.39
N PHE A 243 -7.14 -19.12 -13.81
CA PHE A 243 -8.41 -19.42 -14.44
C PHE A 243 -9.49 -18.49 -13.87
N PRO A 244 -10.55 -18.14 -14.62
CA PRO A 244 -11.45 -17.07 -14.21
C PRO A 244 -12.51 -17.46 -13.15
N CYS A 245 -12.99 -18.71 -13.23
CA CYS A 245 -13.99 -19.34 -12.38
C CYS A 245 -14.10 -20.85 -12.72
N ASP A 246 -14.88 -21.58 -11.93
CA ASP A 246 -15.36 -22.94 -12.20
C ASP A 246 -16.89 -22.92 -12.49
N GLY A 247 -17.29 -22.04 -13.42
CA GLY A 247 -18.68 -21.86 -13.84
C GLY A 247 -19.62 -21.18 -12.82
N PRO A 248 -20.90 -21.00 -13.18
CA PRO A 248 -21.91 -20.34 -12.33
C PRO A 248 -22.52 -21.25 -11.26
N GLY A 249 -22.19 -22.54 -11.25
CA GLY A 249 -22.68 -23.50 -10.26
C GLY A 249 -22.23 -23.16 -8.83
N ARG A 250 -22.79 -23.88 -7.84
CA ARG A 250 -22.47 -23.71 -6.40
C ARG A 250 -22.67 -22.28 -5.86
N GLY A 251 -23.59 -21.51 -6.46
CA GLY A 251 -23.86 -20.11 -6.12
C GLY A 251 -22.93 -19.10 -6.80
N GLY A 252 -22.00 -19.55 -7.64
CA GLY A 252 -21.02 -18.73 -8.36
C GLY A 252 -19.60 -18.91 -7.81
N THR A 253 -18.66 -19.23 -8.69
CA THR A 253 -17.25 -19.52 -8.33
C THR A 253 -16.28 -18.50 -8.94
N CYS A 254 -16.74 -17.27 -9.17
CA CYS A 254 -15.90 -16.19 -9.66
C CYS A 254 -14.70 -15.95 -8.72
N GLN A 255 -13.53 -15.70 -9.31
CA GLN A 255 -12.33 -15.23 -8.58
C GLN A 255 -11.79 -16.18 -7.50
N VAL A 256 -12.00 -17.49 -7.66
CA VAL A 256 -11.48 -18.50 -6.71
C VAL A 256 -10.02 -18.87 -6.93
N SER A 257 -9.42 -18.47 -8.06
CA SER A 257 -8.05 -18.83 -8.45
C SER A 257 -6.99 -18.10 -7.60
N GLY A 258 -5.77 -18.66 -7.54
CA GLY A 258 -4.64 -17.98 -6.90
C GLY A 258 -4.31 -16.64 -7.57
N TRP A 259 -4.41 -16.57 -8.90
CA TRP A 259 -4.21 -15.35 -9.67
C TRP A 259 -5.22 -14.25 -9.30
N ASP A 260 -6.48 -14.61 -9.06
CA ASP A 260 -7.50 -13.62 -8.67
C ASP A 260 -7.28 -13.06 -7.26
N HIS A 261 -6.66 -13.81 -6.36
CA HIS A 261 -6.25 -13.27 -5.06
C HIS A 261 -5.09 -12.27 -5.22
N VAL A 262 -4.18 -12.48 -6.18
CA VAL A 262 -3.16 -11.47 -6.54
C VAL A 262 -3.81 -10.21 -7.11
N PHE A 263 -4.78 -10.38 -8.02
CA PHE A 263 -5.56 -9.29 -8.58
C PHE A 263 -6.23 -8.44 -7.47
N LEU A 264 -6.89 -9.07 -6.49
CA LEU A 264 -7.49 -8.36 -5.35
C LEU A 264 -6.44 -7.75 -4.42
N GLY A 265 -5.33 -8.46 -4.20
CA GLY A 265 -4.22 -8.01 -3.35
C GLY A 265 -3.56 -6.74 -3.88
N LEU A 266 -3.51 -6.55 -5.21
CA LEU A 266 -3.00 -5.32 -5.82
C LEU A 266 -3.81 -4.07 -5.44
N PHE A 267 -5.15 -4.15 -5.37
CA PHE A 267 -5.97 -3.02 -4.95
C PHE A 267 -5.77 -2.67 -3.47
N TRP A 268 -5.60 -3.69 -2.61
CA TRP A 268 -5.35 -3.46 -1.19
C TRP A 268 -3.94 -3.00 -0.89
N MET A 269 -2.95 -3.47 -1.65
CA MET A 269 -1.59 -2.90 -1.64
C MET A 269 -1.62 -1.43 -2.08
N TYR A 270 -2.35 -1.12 -3.16
CA TYR A 270 -2.55 0.27 -3.59
C TYR A 270 -3.17 1.12 -2.49
N ASN A 271 -4.27 0.67 -1.90
CA ASN A 271 -4.92 1.37 -0.79
C ASN A 271 -3.97 1.58 0.40
N SER A 272 -3.27 0.52 0.82
CA SER A 272 -2.31 0.57 1.94
C SER A 272 -1.21 1.59 1.70
N LEU A 273 -0.54 1.51 0.54
CA LEU A 273 0.59 2.37 0.24
C LEU A 273 0.19 3.81 -0.01
N SER A 274 -0.95 4.07 -0.65
CA SER A 274 -1.49 5.42 -0.83
C SER A 274 -1.69 6.12 0.51
N ILE A 275 -2.21 5.44 1.53
CA ILE A 275 -2.36 6.04 2.86
C ILE A 275 -1.00 6.29 3.51
N VAL A 276 -0.04 5.36 3.41
CA VAL A 276 1.31 5.55 3.98
C VAL A 276 2.03 6.76 3.38
N ILE A 277 1.96 6.93 2.05
CA ILE A 277 2.63 8.06 1.39
C ILE A 277 1.87 9.38 1.60
N PHE A 278 0.54 9.36 1.74
CA PHE A 278 -0.23 10.54 2.16
C PHE A 278 0.10 10.96 3.59
N HIS A 279 0.20 9.99 4.51
CA HIS A 279 0.68 10.22 5.86
C HIS A 279 2.06 10.86 5.86
N PHE A 280 3.03 10.26 5.15
CA PHE A 280 4.37 10.80 5.05
C PHE A 280 4.37 12.24 4.51
N SER A 281 3.72 12.47 3.36
CA SER A 281 3.66 13.78 2.72
C SER A 281 3.07 14.86 3.62
N TRP A 282 1.96 14.55 4.31
CA TRP A 282 1.30 15.53 5.17
C TRP A 282 2.08 15.76 6.46
N LYS A 283 2.53 14.68 7.13
CA LYS A 283 3.29 14.77 8.38
C LYS A 283 4.57 15.58 8.20
N MET A 284 5.32 15.32 7.12
CA MET A 284 6.56 16.03 6.84
C MET A 284 6.29 17.52 6.55
N GLN A 285 5.29 17.85 5.73
CA GLN A 285 4.97 19.27 5.44
C GLN A 285 4.39 20.03 6.65
N SER A 286 3.70 19.32 7.55
CA SER A 286 3.03 19.94 8.70
C SER A 286 3.97 20.17 9.87
N ASP A 287 4.80 19.18 10.19
CA ASP A 287 5.47 19.10 11.50
C ASP A 287 7.00 19.01 11.39
N VAL A 288 7.57 18.96 10.17
CA VAL A 288 9.03 18.78 9.97
C VAL A 288 9.59 19.83 9.03
N TRP A 289 9.23 19.75 7.75
CA TRP A 289 9.73 20.63 6.70
C TRP A 289 9.18 22.04 6.84
N GLY A 290 10.07 23.01 6.63
CA GLY A 290 9.78 24.42 6.78
C GLY A 290 11.01 25.28 6.58
N THR A 291 10.85 26.57 6.82
CA THR A 291 11.95 27.54 6.89
C THR A 291 12.33 27.82 8.34
N VAL A 292 13.58 28.22 8.56
CA VAL A 292 14.12 28.58 9.87
C VAL A 292 14.49 30.05 9.85
N GLY A 293 13.85 30.84 10.73
CA GLY A 293 14.14 32.26 10.92
C GLY A 293 15.51 32.50 11.55
N SER A 294 16.00 33.74 11.50
CA SER A 294 17.28 34.13 12.10
C SER A 294 17.31 33.96 13.62
N ASP A 295 16.14 33.94 14.25
CA ASP A 295 15.91 33.70 15.68
C ASP A 295 15.79 32.20 16.03
N GLY A 296 15.86 31.30 15.04
CA GLY A 296 15.67 29.86 15.20
C GLY A 296 14.21 29.40 15.13
N THR A 297 13.24 30.31 14.93
CA THR A 297 11.83 29.95 14.82
C THR A 297 11.55 29.18 13.53
N VAL A 298 10.91 28.01 13.63
CA VAL A 298 10.52 27.20 12.47
C VAL A 298 9.14 27.59 11.97
N SER A 299 9.02 27.82 10.67
CA SER A 299 7.74 28.01 9.97
C SER A 299 7.51 26.82 9.03
N HIS A 300 6.68 25.87 9.46
CA HIS A 300 6.34 24.68 8.67
C HIS A 300 5.48 25.01 7.45
N ILE A 301 5.62 24.19 6.39
CA ILE A 301 4.93 24.38 5.10
C ILE A 301 3.40 24.45 5.27
N THR A 302 2.81 23.63 6.15
CA THR A 302 1.37 23.68 6.46
C THR A 302 1.06 24.02 7.91
N SER A 303 2.01 24.68 8.59
CA SER A 303 1.82 25.32 9.91
C SER A 303 1.23 24.41 10.99
N GLY A 304 1.70 23.16 11.12
CA GLY A 304 1.30 22.27 12.22
C GLY A 304 -0.16 21.82 12.19
N ASN A 305 -0.82 21.84 11.03
CA ASN A 305 -2.25 21.50 10.93
C ASN A 305 -2.58 20.00 11.09
N PHE A 306 -1.58 19.11 11.05
CA PHE A 306 -1.78 17.66 11.08
C PHE A 306 -2.52 17.18 12.34
N ALA A 307 -2.11 17.62 13.54
CA ALA A 307 -2.66 17.12 14.80
C ALA A 307 -4.18 17.29 14.94
N GLN A 308 -4.75 18.35 14.37
CA GLN A 308 -6.19 18.65 14.47
C GLN A 308 -6.97 18.28 13.21
N SER A 309 -6.34 18.26 12.04
CA SER A 309 -7.02 17.94 10.78
C SER A 309 -6.97 16.45 10.44
N ALA A 310 -5.82 15.79 10.67
CA ALA A 310 -5.58 14.40 10.27
C ALA A 310 -6.29 13.34 11.12
N ILE A 311 -7.18 13.76 12.02
CA ILE A 311 -8.04 12.90 12.87
C ILE A 311 -9.47 12.77 12.33
N THR A 312 -9.77 13.34 11.16
CA THR A 312 -11.08 13.31 10.49
C THR A 312 -10.91 13.08 9.00
N ILE A 313 -11.81 12.33 8.36
CA ILE A 313 -11.79 12.15 6.90
C ILE A 313 -12.01 13.49 6.20
N ASN A 314 -12.87 14.36 6.75
CA ASN A 314 -13.04 15.70 6.22
C ASN A 314 -11.74 16.53 6.25
N GLY A 315 -10.90 16.38 7.27
CA GLY A 315 -9.59 17.03 7.30
C GLY A 315 -8.63 16.50 6.24
N TRP A 316 -8.56 15.18 6.02
CA TRP A 316 -7.80 14.60 4.91
C TRP A 316 -8.28 15.08 3.54
N LEU A 317 -9.60 15.25 3.37
CA LEU A 317 -10.17 15.79 2.14
C LEU A 317 -9.85 17.28 1.96
N ARG A 318 -10.09 18.11 2.97
CA ARG A 318 -10.03 19.58 2.88
C ARG A 318 -8.60 20.11 2.98
N ASP A 319 -7.89 19.75 4.04
CA ASP A 319 -6.63 20.39 4.42
C ASP A 319 -5.41 19.71 3.79
N PHE A 320 -5.57 18.46 3.36
CA PHE A 320 -4.56 17.73 2.60
C PHE A 320 -4.91 17.70 1.10
N LEU A 321 -5.90 16.91 0.67
CA LEU A 321 -6.16 16.71 -0.76
C LEU A 321 -6.56 18.00 -1.48
N TRP A 322 -7.59 18.70 -1.00
CA TRP A 322 -8.11 19.91 -1.65
C TRP A 322 -7.09 21.06 -1.60
N ALA A 323 -6.57 21.37 -0.41
CA ALA A 323 -5.64 22.48 -0.24
C ALA A 323 -4.32 22.28 -1.00
N GLN A 324 -3.73 21.08 -0.93
CA GLN A 324 -2.44 20.80 -1.58
C GLN A 324 -2.57 20.49 -3.07
N ALA A 325 -3.78 20.24 -3.59
CA ALA A 325 -4.00 20.08 -5.03
C ALA A 325 -3.97 21.42 -5.79
N SER A 326 -4.00 22.56 -5.06
CA SER A 326 -3.97 23.89 -5.66
C SER A 326 -2.80 24.06 -6.66
N GLN A 327 -1.60 23.58 -6.32
CA GLN A 327 -0.42 23.69 -7.19
C GLN A 327 -0.57 22.90 -8.49
N VAL A 328 -1.13 21.69 -8.44
CA VAL A 328 -1.23 20.84 -9.64
C VAL A 328 -2.28 21.37 -10.62
N ILE A 329 -3.40 21.88 -10.11
CA ILE A 329 -4.51 22.40 -10.94
C ILE A 329 -4.23 23.80 -11.49
N SER A 330 -3.40 24.61 -10.81
CA SER A 330 -3.01 25.94 -11.28
C SER A 330 -1.67 25.96 -12.03
N SER A 331 -1.13 24.80 -12.40
CA SER A 331 0.20 24.69 -13.03
C SER A 331 0.23 25.05 -14.53
N TYR A 332 -0.92 25.22 -15.17
CA TYR A 332 -1.03 25.53 -16.59
C TYR A 332 -0.37 26.88 -16.92
N GLY A 333 0.37 26.95 -18.02
CA GLY A 333 1.14 28.15 -18.38
C GLY A 333 2.46 28.31 -17.60
N SER A 334 2.86 27.33 -16.79
CA SER A 334 4.15 27.29 -16.10
C SER A 334 5.01 26.08 -16.53
N ALA A 335 6.25 26.02 -16.05
CA ALA A 335 7.12 24.86 -16.21
C ALA A 335 6.57 23.57 -15.56
N LEU A 336 5.63 23.69 -14.61
CA LEU A 336 4.98 22.56 -13.95
C LEU A 336 3.73 22.06 -14.68
N SER A 337 3.35 22.68 -15.81
CA SER A 337 2.12 22.36 -16.56
C SER A 337 2.03 20.89 -17.00
N ALA A 338 3.17 20.23 -17.23
CA ALA A 338 3.22 18.81 -17.53
C ALA A 338 2.62 17.95 -16.39
N TYR A 339 2.81 18.33 -15.13
CA TYR A 339 2.18 17.64 -14.01
C TYR A 339 0.66 17.86 -14.01
N GLY A 340 0.18 19.07 -14.31
CA GLY A 340 -1.26 19.33 -14.46
C GLY A 340 -1.90 18.47 -15.56
N LEU A 341 -1.24 18.36 -16.72
CA LEU A 341 -1.69 17.50 -17.83
C LEU A 341 -1.70 16.02 -17.44
N LEU A 342 -0.62 15.53 -16.81
CA LEU A 342 -0.52 14.13 -16.38
C LEU A 342 -1.48 13.81 -15.24
N PHE A 343 -1.79 14.77 -14.36
CA PHE A 343 -2.80 14.62 -13.32
C PHE A 343 -4.18 14.31 -13.94
N LEU A 344 -4.62 15.09 -14.93
CA LEU A 344 -5.90 14.82 -15.63
C LEU A 344 -5.86 13.54 -16.47
N GLY A 345 -4.77 13.30 -17.20
CA GLY A 345 -4.60 12.07 -17.98
C GLY A 345 -4.64 10.82 -17.11
N ALA A 346 -4.05 10.87 -15.92
CA ALA A 346 -4.07 9.77 -14.95
C ALA A 346 -5.47 9.52 -14.38
N HIS A 347 -6.25 10.57 -14.06
CA HIS A 347 -7.66 10.43 -13.70
C HIS A 347 -8.47 9.76 -14.81
N PHE A 348 -8.24 10.14 -16.06
CA PHE A 348 -8.89 9.52 -17.20
C PHE A 348 -8.55 8.03 -17.29
N VAL A 349 -7.27 7.66 -17.18
CA VAL A 349 -6.81 6.26 -17.22
C VAL A 349 -7.39 5.44 -16.06
N TRP A 350 -7.46 6.03 -14.87
CA TRP A 350 -8.08 5.39 -13.71
C TRP A 350 -9.58 5.14 -13.96
N ALA A 351 -10.33 6.12 -14.44
CA ALA A 351 -11.75 5.97 -14.74
C ALA A 351 -11.99 4.98 -15.89
N PHE A 352 -11.14 5.00 -16.92
CA PHE A 352 -11.17 4.05 -18.04
C PHE A 352 -11.01 2.60 -17.56
N SER A 353 -10.21 2.37 -16.52
CA SER A 353 -10.05 1.04 -15.93
C SER A 353 -11.36 0.44 -15.42
N LEU A 354 -12.25 1.27 -14.88
CA LEU A 354 -13.52 0.84 -14.29
C LEU A 354 -14.45 0.21 -15.34
N MET A 355 -14.33 0.62 -16.61
CA MET A 355 -15.04 -0.02 -17.72
C MET A 355 -14.75 -1.53 -17.78
N PHE A 356 -13.49 -1.93 -17.60
CA PHE A 356 -13.10 -3.35 -17.62
C PHE A 356 -13.40 -4.07 -16.31
N LEU A 357 -13.38 -3.36 -15.18
CA LEU A 357 -13.59 -3.95 -13.86
C LEU A 357 -15.07 -4.20 -13.55
N PHE A 358 -15.97 -3.37 -14.08
CA PHE A 358 -17.41 -3.47 -13.82
C PHE A 358 -18.20 -4.19 -14.91
N SER A 359 -17.59 -4.45 -16.07
CA SER A 359 -18.25 -5.17 -17.17
C SER A 359 -17.72 -6.59 -17.36
N GLY A 360 -18.49 -7.39 -18.10
CA GLY A 360 -18.14 -8.77 -18.46
C GLY A 360 -17.93 -8.92 -19.97
N ARG A 361 -17.12 -9.90 -20.37
CA ARG A 361 -16.78 -10.16 -21.78
C ARG A 361 -17.99 -10.46 -22.69
N GLY A 362 -19.09 -10.99 -22.14
CA GLY A 362 -20.27 -11.38 -22.93
C GLY A 362 -20.86 -10.19 -23.68
N TYR A 363 -21.12 -9.10 -22.95
CA TYR A 363 -21.60 -7.83 -23.51
C TYR A 363 -20.71 -7.33 -24.66
N TRP A 364 -19.39 -7.31 -24.45
CA TRP A 364 -18.45 -6.83 -25.47
C TRP A 364 -18.37 -7.76 -26.68
N GLN A 365 -18.55 -9.06 -26.49
CA GLN A 365 -18.53 -10.03 -27.59
C GLN A 365 -19.75 -9.86 -28.50
N GLU A 366 -20.95 -9.66 -27.92
CA GLU A 366 -22.19 -9.39 -28.68
C GLU A 366 -22.12 -8.06 -29.44
N LEU A 367 -21.49 -7.04 -28.86
CA LEU A 367 -21.21 -5.78 -29.56
C LEU A 367 -20.26 -5.99 -30.75
N ILE A 368 -19.17 -6.77 -30.56
CA ILE A 368 -18.23 -7.10 -31.63
C ILE A 368 -18.93 -7.84 -32.76
N GLU A 369 -19.87 -8.74 -32.47
CA GLU A 369 -20.64 -9.46 -33.50
C GLU A 369 -21.45 -8.51 -34.39
N SER A 370 -22.08 -7.49 -33.79
CA SER A 370 -22.79 -6.45 -34.55
C SER A 370 -21.83 -5.61 -35.43
N ILE A 371 -20.64 -5.30 -34.92
CA ILE A 371 -19.61 -4.57 -35.69
C ILE A 371 -19.07 -5.42 -36.85
N VAL A 372 -18.82 -6.71 -36.60
CA VAL A 372 -18.35 -7.66 -37.62
C VAL A 372 -19.38 -7.85 -38.71
N TRP A 373 -20.67 -7.88 -38.38
CA TRP A 373 -21.75 -7.88 -39.37
C TRP A 373 -21.63 -6.68 -40.33
N ALA A 374 -21.42 -5.47 -39.80
CA ALA A 374 -21.25 -4.28 -40.62
C ALA A 374 -20.00 -4.34 -41.51
N HIS A 375 -18.88 -4.84 -40.98
CA HIS A 375 -17.64 -5.01 -41.75
C HIS A 375 -17.77 -6.05 -42.87
N ASN A 376 -18.46 -7.16 -42.60
CA ASN A 376 -18.75 -8.18 -43.61
C ASN A 376 -19.60 -7.62 -44.75
N LYS A 377 -20.58 -6.77 -44.44
CA LYS A 377 -21.43 -6.14 -45.46
C LYS A 377 -20.63 -5.27 -46.45
N LEU A 378 -19.56 -4.64 -45.96
CA LEU A 378 -18.64 -3.83 -46.77
C LEU A 378 -17.42 -4.61 -47.29
N LYS A 379 -17.32 -5.92 -47.01
CA LYS A 379 -16.15 -6.76 -47.35
C LYS A 379 -14.82 -6.23 -46.74
N LEU A 380 -14.90 -5.60 -45.57
CA LEU A 380 -13.76 -5.06 -44.81
C LEU A 380 -13.43 -5.91 -43.57
N ALA A 381 -14.07 -7.07 -43.40
CA ALA A 381 -13.83 -7.91 -42.24
C ALA A 381 -12.41 -8.52 -42.28
N PRO A 382 -11.67 -8.50 -41.15
CA PRO A 382 -10.36 -9.10 -41.09
C PRO A 382 -10.44 -10.64 -41.11
N ALA A 383 -9.38 -11.30 -41.61
CA ALA A 383 -9.28 -12.76 -41.61
C ALA A 383 -9.12 -13.34 -40.20
N ILE A 384 -8.41 -12.64 -39.31
CA ILE A 384 -8.30 -12.99 -37.90
C ILE A 384 -9.56 -12.49 -37.20
N GLN A 385 -10.38 -13.42 -36.70
CA GLN A 385 -11.66 -13.07 -36.10
C GLN A 385 -11.47 -12.24 -34.82
N PRO A 386 -12.11 -11.05 -34.72
CA PRO A 386 -12.04 -10.26 -33.51
C PRO A 386 -12.82 -10.95 -32.39
N ARG A 387 -12.25 -10.90 -31.19
CA ARG A 387 -12.84 -11.44 -29.96
C ARG A 387 -12.68 -10.43 -28.84
N ALA A 388 -13.67 -10.36 -27.98
CA ALA A 388 -13.54 -9.65 -26.72
C ALA A 388 -12.42 -10.30 -25.89
N LEU A 389 -11.80 -9.50 -25.02
CA LEU A 389 -10.76 -9.98 -24.11
C LEU A 389 -11.26 -11.17 -23.29
N SER A 390 -10.35 -12.09 -22.96
CA SER A 390 -10.66 -13.15 -21.99
C SER A 390 -11.02 -12.54 -20.63
N ILE A 391 -11.73 -13.28 -19.77
CA ILE A 391 -12.14 -12.78 -18.45
C ILE A 391 -10.91 -12.37 -17.61
N THR A 392 -9.90 -13.22 -17.56
CA THR A 392 -8.64 -12.93 -16.86
C THR A 392 -7.92 -11.73 -17.46
N GLN A 393 -7.91 -11.59 -18.80
CA GLN A 393 -7.30 -10.43 -19.45
C GLN A 393 -8.07 -9.14 -19.17
N GLY A 394 -9.40 -9.16 -19.15
CA GLY A 394 -10.22 -8.01 -18.73
C GLY A 394 -9.88 -7.55 -17.31
N ARG A 395 -9.76 -8.49 -16.37
CA ARG A 395 -9.30 -8.21 -14.99
C ARG A 395 -7.89 -7.61 -14.99
N ALA A 396 -6.96 -8.19 -15.77
CA ALA A 396 -5.57 -7.73 -15.86
C ALA A 396 -5.47 -6.31 -16.43
N VAL A 397 -6.19 -6.03 -17.53
CA VAL A 397 -6.28 -4.69 -18.15
C VAL A 397 -6.88 -3.70 -17.16
N GLY A 398 -7.96 -4.07 -16.48
CA GLY A 398 -8.59 -3.25 -15.45
C GLY A 398 -7.63 -2.89 -14.32
N VAL A 399 -7.02 -3.87 -13.65
CA VAL A 399 -6.09 -3.57 -12.54
C VAL A 399 -4.85 -2.80 -13.00
N ALA A 400 -4.33 -3.08 -14.20
CA ALA A 400 -3.18 -2.35 -14.73
C ALA A 400 -3.47 -0.86 -14.92
N HIS A 401 -4.60 -0.51 -15.55
CA HIS A 401 -4.99 0.89 -15.75
C HIS A 401 -5.42 1.54 -14.43
N TYR A 402 -6.04 0.79 -13.51
CA TYR A 402 -6.40 1.30 -12.18
C TYR A 402 -5.16 1.73 -11.41
N LEU A 403 -4.15 0.87 -11.34
CA LEU A 403 -2.89 1.17 -10.66
C LEU A 403 -2.12 2.29 -11.37
N LEU A 404 -2.01 2.24 -12.70
CA LEU A 404 -1.33 3.27 -13.47
C LEU A 404 -1.96 4.64 -13.24
N GLY A 405 -3.28 4.77 -13.41
CA GLY A 405 -3.99 6.02 -13.21
C GLY A 405 -3.93 6.49 -11.76
N GLY A 406 -4.16 5.60 -10.79
CA GLY A 406 -4.13 5.97 -9.37
C GLY A 406 -2.74 6.43 -8.88
N ILE A 407 -1.68 5.73 -9.28
CA ILE A 407 -0.30 6.07 -8.90
C ILE A 407 0.16 7.32 -9.65
N ALA A 408 -0.11 7.44 -10.95
CA ALA A 408 0.29 8.62 -11.73
C ALA A 408 -0.44 9.90 -11.28
N THR A 409 -1.70 9.80 -10.86
CA THR A 409 -2.43 10.91 -10.23
C THR A 409 -1.70 11.40 -8.98
N THR A 410 -1.31 10.47 -8.10
CA THR A 410 -0.59 10.80 -6.86
C THR A 410 0.80 11.37 -7.16
N TRP A 411 1.50 10.81 -8.14
CA TRP A 411 2.81 11.29 -8.58
C TRP A 411 2.77 12.73 -9.07
N ALA A 412 1.81 13.07 -9.95
CA ALA A 412 1.66 14.43 -10.46
C ALA A 412 1.26 15.41 -9.37
N PHE A 413 0.34 15.00 -8.47
CA PHE A 413 -0.06 15.76 -7.29
C PHE A 413 1.14 16.08 -6.39
N PHE A 414 1.91 15.06 -5.99
CA PHE A 414 3.06 15.22 -5.11
C PHE A 414 4.15 16.10 -5.71
N LEU A 415 4.55 15.85 -6.96
CA LEU A 415 5.66 16.60 -7.56
C LEU A 415 5.29 18.06 -7.85
N ALA A 416 4.10 18.32 -8.39
CA ALA A 416 3.65 19.70 -8.57
C ALA A 416 3.57 20.45 -7.24
N ARG A 417 3.08 19.78 -6.19
CA ARG A 417 2.99 20.34 -4.84
C ARG A 417 4.38 20.67 -4.30
N ILE A 418 5.23 19.67 -4.13
CA ILE A 418 6.46 19.81 -3.35
C ILE A 418 7.52 20.65 -4.07
N ILE A 419 7.56 20.65 -5.40
CA ILE A 419 8.46 21.54 -6.16
C ILE A 419 8.04 23.00 -5.99
N SER A 420 6.74 23.27 -5.84
CA SER A 420 6.22 24.64 -5.71
C SER A 420 6.34 25.22 -4.31
N VAL A 421 6.46 24.40 -3.25
CA VAL A 421 6.45 24.88 -1.86
C VAL A 421 7.67 24.46 -1.04
N GLY A 422 8.56 23.66 -1.62
CA GLY A 422 9.62 22.95 -0.90
C GLY A 422 11.02 23.52 -1.01
#